data_AF-A0AAN6RLU0-F1
#
_entry.id   AF-A0AAN6RLU0-F1
#
_cell.length_a   1.000
_cell.length_b   1.000
_cell.length_c   1.000
_cell.angle_alpha   90.00
_cell.angle_beta   90.00
_cell.angle_gamma   90.00
#
_symmetry.space_group_name_H-M   'P 1'
#
loop_
_entity.id
_entity.type
_entity.pdbx_description
1 polymer ?
#
loop_
_entity_poly.entity_id
_entity_poly.type
_entity_poly.pdbx_seq_one_letter_code
_entity_poly.pdbx_strand_id
1 'polypeptide(L)'
;MLLFPLVALIGGVTADRSIAEDDTRSLVVTKVPDYVRPYAVRAYTLDGVRIGPQVYRFPVTGPSSDNAFTLISTTAPASNELGVLPHIHQAHYENFYNLRGRFALWASKDNTTAGRIFTPGDYGAVPHDTTHSFQILDPFTEMVGVIQPGGFEQLFYFLASANYTSSTHAPFPQGNFSSPGGDPDTISKLQEFDVWAQLQFSPPMDFDANGISGDERSAVWKNGANELGEDSKTPFFVAKGYGPKYLTSDSSNSSYYVVEPFVTSAQSDGNFTEGTITLSQKSADAQLDEWVLPGHTALEIVDGLVGVRVQGFEDLSLSVGDVVFVPANTTWSFWGEAAYSKVLYVCQGKDTLDARLQEAGSSWNSVLWPA
;
A
#
# COMPACT_ATOMS: atom_id res chain seq x y z
N MET A 1 0.74 -44.76 -58.92
CA MET A 1 0.91 -44.20 -57.57
C MET A 1 0.51 -42.75 -57.63
N LEU A 2 -0.62 -42.39 -57.02
CA LEU A 2 -1.25 -41.07 -57.11
C LEU A 2 -0.48 -40.05 -56.26
N LEU A 3 -0.11 -38.91 -56.87
CA LEU A 3 0.33 -37.70 -56.18
C LEU A 3 -0.90 -36.87 -55.77
N PHE A 4 -1.02 -36.55 -54.48
CA PHE A 4 -1.95 -35.54 -53.97
C PHE A 4 -1.27 -34.15 -53.94
N PRO A 5 -1.99 -33.05 -54.22
CA PRO A 5 -1.43 -31.70 -54.10
C PRO A 5 -1.51 -31.21 -52.64
N LEU A 6 -0.46 -30.51 -52.22
CA LEU A 6 -0.37 -29.80 -50.95
C LEU A 6 -1.18 -28.50 -51.03
N VAL A 7 -2.28 -28.40 -50.27
CA VAL A 7 -3.03 -27.16 -50.09
C VAL A 7 -2.39 -26.40 -48.92
N ALA A 8 -1.87 -25.20 -49.18
CA ALA A 8 -1.44 -24.27 -48.15
C ALA A 8 -2.68 -23.57 -47.54
N LEU A 9 -2.98 -23.84 -46.27
CA LEU A 9 -3.92 -23.04 -45.49
C LEU A 9 -3.17 -21.86 -44.88
N ILE A 10 -3.47 -20.64 -45.34
CA ILE A 10 -3.11 -19.40 -44.67
C ILE A 10 -4.18 -19.17 -43.60
N GLY A 11 -3.88 -19.56 -42.35
CA GLY A 11 -4.71 -19.24 -41.19
C GLY A 11 -4.28 -17.89 -40.61
N GLY A 12 -5.13 -16.88 -40.74
CA GLY A 12 -4.92 -15.55 -40.15
C GLY A 12 -4.96 -15.60 -38.63
N VAL A 13 -3.99 -14.93 -38.00
CA VAL A 13 -3.97 -14.65 -36.56
C VAL A 13 -4.94 -13.50 -36.29
N THR A 14 -6.13 -13.79 -35.77
CA THR A 14 -7.10 -12.78 -35.30
C THR A 14 -7.44 -12.91 -33.81
N ALA A 15 -6.68 -13.72 -33.05
CA ALA A 15 -7.00 -14.00 -31.65
C ALA A 15 -6.49 -12.94 -30.64
N ASP A 16 -5.56 -12.06 -31.04
CA ASP A 16 -4.87 -11.16 -30.08
C ASP A 16 -5.57 -9.80 -29.88
N ARG A 17 -6.46 -9.39 -30.79
CA ARG A 17 -7.15 -8.09 -30.69
C ARG A 17 -8.40 -8.12 -29.81
N SER A 18 -9.11 -9.24 -29.74
CA SER A 18 -10.37 -9.29 -28.98
C SER A 18 -10.16 -9.38 -27.47
N ILE A 19 -9.04 -9.96 -27.01
CA ILE A 19 -8.72 -10.06 -25.58
C ILE A 19 -8.29 -8.68 -25.04
N ALA A 20 -7.52 -7.92 -25.82
CA ALA A 20 -7.09 -6.57 -25.45
C ALA A 20 -8.24 -5.54 -25.41
N GLU A 21 -9.27 -5.69 -26.25
CA GLU A 21 -10.45 -4.80 -26.22
C GLU A 21 -11.36 -5.04 -24.99
N ASP A 22 -11.49 -6.29 -24.52
CA ASP A 22 -12.39 -6.63 -23.41
C ASP A 22 -11.84 -6.18 -22.03
N ASP A 23 -10.52 -6.24 -21.86
CA ASP A 23 -9.82 -5.80 -20.62
C ASP A 23 -9.92 -4.29 -20.38
N THR A 24 -10.19 -3.50 -21.43
CA THR A 24 -10.41 -2.04 -21.29
C THR A 24 -11.80 -1.66 -20.78
N ARG A 25 -12.78 -2.57 -20.82
CA ARG A 25 -14.16 -2.31 -20.42
C ARG A 25 -14.44 -2.65 -18.96
N SER A 26 -13.70 -3.60 -18.39
CA SER A 26 -13.79 -3.95 -16.98
C SER A 26 -12.96 -2.99 -16.14
N LEU A 27 -13.49 -2.58 -14.98
CA LEU A 27 -12.69 -1.90 -13.97
C LEU A 27 -11.72 -2.89 -13.30
N VAL A 28 -12.16 -4.13 -13.06
CA VAL A 28 -11.33 -5.17 -12.47
C VAL A 28 -10.34 -5.72 -13.50
N VAL A 29 -9.05 -5.69 -13.16
CA VAL A 29 -7.97 -6.21 -14.00
C VAL A 29 -7.26 -7.38 -13.32
N THR A 30 -6.71 -8.29 -14.13
CA THR A 30 -5.87 -9.42 -13.66
C THR A 30 -4.38 -9.13 -13.81
N LYS A 31 -4.04 -8.07 -14.53
CA LYS A 31 -2.71 -7.51 -14.67
C LYS A 31 -2.80 -6.00 -14.53
N VAL A 32 -1.87 -5.42 -13.78
CA VAL A 32 -1.81 -3.96 -13.61
C VAL A 32 -1.46 -3.32 -14.97
N PRO A 33 -2.22 -2.30 -15.42
CA PRO A 33 -1.94 -1.60 -16.67
C PRO A 33 -0.55 -0.97 -16.66
N ASP A 34 0.12 -0.97 -17.81
CA ASP A 34 1.41 -0.29 -18.03
C ASP A 34 1.25 1.18 -18.46
N TYR A 35 0.07 1.75 -18.25
CA TYR A 35 -0.30 3.13 -18.51
C TYR A 35 -1.39 3.57 -17.54
N VAL A 36 -1.58 4.88 -17.40
CA VAL A 36 -2.62 5.46 -16.55
C VAL A 36 -4.02 5.19 -17.12
N ARG A 37 -4.83 4.48 -16.33
CA ARG A 37 -6.29 4.35 -16.51
C ARG A 37 -6.94 4.00 -15.17
N PRO A 38 -8.26 4.14 -15.02
CA PRO A 38 -8.93 3.62 -13.85
C PRO A 38 -8.97 2.08 -13.87
N TYR A 39 -8.68 1.47 -12.73
CA TYR A 39 -8.76 0.02 -12.55
C TYR A 39 -8.92 -0.36 -11.07
N ALA A 40 -9.31 -1.61 -10.83
CA ALA A 40 -9.31 -2.25 -9.53
C ALA A 40 -8.64 -3.63 -9.63
N VAL A 41 -7.99 -4.06 -8.56
CA VAL A 41 -7.38 -5.39 -8.45
C VAL A 41 -7.95 -6.10 -7.23
N ARG A 42 -8.24 -7.38 -7.40
CA ARG A 42 -8.74 -8.21 -6.30
C ARG A 42 -7.58 -8.77 -5.49
N ALA A 43 -7.75 -8.88 -4.18
CA ALA A 43 -6.76 -9.40 -3.25
C ALA A 43 -6.17 -10.73 -3.78
N TYR A 44 -4.84 -10.83 -3.82
CA TYR A 44 -4.06 -12.00 -4.24
C TYR A 44 -4.28 -12.51 -5.68
N THR A 45 -5.04 -11.80 -6.52
CA THR A 45 -5.29 -12.22 -7.91
C THR A 45 -4.18 -11.84 -8.88
N LEU A 46 -3.37 -10.83 -8.54
CA LEU A 46 -2.19 -10.48 -9.31
C LEU A 46 -1.09 -11.54 -9.17
N ASP A 47 -0.39 -11.76 -10.28
CA ASP A 47 0.94 -12.35 -10.25
C ASP A 47 1.89 -11.46 -9.43
N GLY A 48 2.88 -12.10 -8.80
CA GLY A 48 3.89 -11.43 -8.00
C GLY A 48 5.29 -11.92 -8.31
N VAL A 49 6.24 -11.44 -7.53
CA VAL A 49 7.61 -11.94 -7.50
C VAL A 49 7.97 -12.41 -6.10
N ARG A 50 8.92 -13.35 -6.02
CA ARG A 50 9.34 -13.97 -4.77
C ARG A 50 10.79 -13.65 -4.46
N ILE A 51 11.04 -13.16 -3.26
CA ILE A 51 12.39 -12.95 -2.70
C ILE A 51 12.47 -13.74 -1.39
N GLY A 52 13.23 -14.84 -1.41
CA GLY A 52 13.21 -15.81 -0.31
C GLY A 52 11.79 -16.36 -0.07
N PRO A 53 11.24 -16.27 1.15
CA PRO A 53 9.87 -16.67 1.48
C PRO A 53 8.80 -15.58 1.22
N GLN A 54 9.21 -14.37 0.88
CA GLN A 54 8.32 -13.21 0.72
C GLN A 54 7.77 -13.14 -0.70
N VAL A 55 6.46 -12.92 -0.83
CA VAL A 55 5.81 -12.67 -2.12
C VAL A 55 5.36 -11.22 -2.19
N TYR A 56 5.86 -10.51 -3.20
CA TYR A 56 5.54 -9.12 -3.50
C TYR A 56 4.59 -9.06 -4.69
N ARG A 57 3.50 -8.31 -4.53
CA ARG A 57 2.56 -7.93 -5.59
C ARG A 57 2.48 -6.42 -5.64
N PHE A 58 2.19 -5.86 -6.81
CA PHE A 58 2.24 -4.41 -7.05
C PHE A 58 0.90 -3.87 -7.55
N PRO A 59 -0.13 -3.75 -6.70
CA PRO A 59 -1.43 -3.19 -7.10
C PRO A 59 -1.36 -1.83 -7.81
N VAL A 60 -0.36 -1.00 -7.50
CA VAL A 60 -0.06 0.25 -8.21
C VAL A 60 1.44 0.31 -8.49
N THR A 61 1.81 0.69 -9.71
CA THR A 61 3.19 0.71 -10.21
C THR A 61 3.54 2.12 -10.71
N GLY A 62 4.81 2.37 -11.02
CA GLY A 62 5.23 3.60 -11.68
C GLY A 62 4.44 3.85 -12.97
N PRO A 63 4.43 2.92 -13.95
CA PRO A 63 3.67 3.09 -15.19
C PRO A 63 2.17 3.29 -15.01
N SER A 64 1.53 2.59 -14.05
CA SER A 64 0.08 2.73 -13.83
C SER A 64 -0.32 4.03 -13.15
N SER A 65 0.62 4.68 -12.45
CA SER A 65 0.41 5.92 -11.69
C SER A 65 1.13 7.15 -12.25
N ASP A 66 1.70 7.07 -13.46
CA ASP A 66 2.59 8.09 -14.02
C ASP A 66 3.73 8.50 -13.05
N ASN A 67 4.31 7.48 -12.40
CA ASN A 67 5.35 7.58 -11.39
C ASN A 67 4.97 8.41 -10.14
N ALA A 68 3.67 8.56 -9.85
CA ALA A 68 3.23 9.25 -8.64
C ALA A 68 3.59 8.47 -7.38
N PHE A 69 3.25 7.18 -7.32
CA PHE A 69 3.55 6.30 -6.19
C PHE A 69 3.40 4.82 -6.59
N THR A 70 4.08 3.94 -5.86
CA THR A 70 3.93 2.49 -5.97
C THR A 70 3.23 1.98 -4.71
N LEU A 71 2.24 1.10 -4.88
CA LEU A 71 1.60 0.36 -3.79
C LEU A 71 2.01 -1.11 -3.89
N ILE A 72 2.55 -1.64 -2.81
CA ILE A 72 3.11 -2.99 -2.72
C ILE A 72 2.32 -3.78 -1.66
N SER A 73 1.86 -4.98 -2.01
CA SER A 73 1.39 -5.98 -1.04
C SER A 73 2.48 -7.04 -0.87
N THR A 74 3.00 -7.16 0.35
CA THR A 74 4.01 -8.14 0.72
C THR A 74 3.40 -9.16 1.67
N THR A 75 3.32 -10.42 1.22
CA THR A 75 2.84 -11.53 2.07
C THR A 75 3.97 -12.50 2.36
N ALA A 76 4.11 -12.87 3.63
CA ALA A 76 5.22 -13.68 4.08
C ALA A 76 4.90 -14.52 5.32
N PRO A 77 5.55 -15.68 5.48
CA PRO A 77 5.58 -16.40 6.75
C PRO A 77 6.56 -15.76 7.74
N ALA A 78 6.46 -16.17 9.00
CA ALA A 78 7.40 -15.77 10.06
C ALA A 78 8.86 -16.10 9.70
N SER A 79 9.77 -15.25 10.14
CA SER A 79 11.22 -15.38 9.92
C SER A 79 11.98 -15.05 11.21
N ASN A 80 13.05 -15.79 11.47
CA ASN A 80 14.02 -15.44 12.53
C ASN A 80 15.13 -14.49 12.03
N GLU A 81 15.09 -14.15 10.74
CA GLU A 81 16.03 -13.26 10.06
C GLU A 81 15.32 -11.98 9.60
N LEU A 82 16.07 -10.90 9.40
CA LEU A 82 15.55 -9.66 8.83
C LEU A 82 14.98 -9.91 7.43
N GLY A 83 13.85 -9.26 7.14
CA GLY A 83 13.18 -9.31 5.84
C GLY A 83 13.98 -8.65 4.72
N VAL A 84 14.89 -7.74 5.06
CA VAL A 84 15.82 -7.04 4.17
C VAL A 84 17.02 -6.61 5.01
N LEU A 85 18.22 -6.57 4.44
CA LEU A 85 19.36 -5.97 5.14
C LEU A 85 19.14 -4.45 5.35
N PRO A 86 19.67 -3.86 6.43
CA PRO A 86 19.50 -2.42 6.68
C PRO A 86 20.02 -1.56 5.53
N HIS A 87 19.25 -0.55 5.15
CA HIS A 87 19.57 0.34 4.04
C HIS A 87 18.85 1.70 4.17
N ILE A 88 19.19 2.63 3.28
CA ILE A 88 18.47 3.90 3.07
C ILE A 88 18.03 4.05 1.62
N HIS A 89 17.07 4.94 1.41
CA HIS A 89 16.70 5.52 0.12
C HIS A 89 16.96 7.03 0.14
N GLN A 90 17.56 7.57 -0.92
CA GLN A 90 17.85 9.01 -1.04
C GLN A 90 16.82 9.75 -1.89
N ALA A 91 16.11 9.05 -2.77
CA ALA A 91 15.10 9.58 -3.67
C ALA A 91 13.68 9.11 -3.34
N HIS A 92 13.52 8.02 -2.58
CA HIS A 92 12.20 7.49 -2.20
C HIS A 92 11.85 7.69 -0.72
N TYR A 93 10.61 8.07 -0.48
CA TYR A 93 9.94 8.02 0.82
C TYR A 93 9.16 6.70 0.90
N GLU A 94 9.40 5.92 1.96
CA GLU A 94 8.73 4.62 2.15
C GLU A 94 7.79 4.65 3.35
N ASN A 95 6.63 4.02 3.18
CA ASN A 95 5.57 3.95 4.17
C ASN A 95 5.21 2.49 4.40
N PHE A 96 5.06 2.10 5.65
CA PHE A 96 4.75 0.73 6.05
C PHE A 96 3.41 0.70 6.79
N TYR A 97 2.48 -0.12 6.31
CA TYR A 97 1.21 -0.39 6.97
C TYR A 97 1.04 -1.89 7.20
N ASN A 98 0.60 -2.29 8.39
CA ASN A 98 0.35 -3.69 8.69
C ASN A 98 -1.12 -4.06 8.42
N LEU A 99 -1.38 -4.86 7.39
CA LEU A 99 -2.73 -5.34 7.10
C LEU A 99 -3.07 -6.59 7.91
N ARG A 100 -2.12 -7.52 8.09
CA ARG A 100 -2.35 -8.81 8.78
C ARG A 100 -1.11 -9.28 9.53
N GLY A 101 -1.30 -10.00 10.62
CA GLY A 101 -0.20 -10.57 11.39
C GLY A 101 0.63 -9.50 12.09
N ARG A 102 1.94 -9.74 12.22
CA ARG A 102 2.86 -8.85 12.92
C ARG A 102 4.22 -8.85 12.23
N PHE A 103 4.80 -7.67 12.12
CA PHE A 103 6.21 -7.48 11.79
C PHE A 103 6.83 -6.45 12.72
N ALA A 104 8.13 -6.54 12.92
CA ALA A 104 8.92 -5.49 13.54
C ALA A 104 9.44 -4.56 12.46
N LEU A 105 9.42 -3.25 12.72
CA LEU A 105 10.03 -2.22 11.89
C LEU A 105 11.01 -1.42 12.75
N TRP A 106 12.18 -1.14 12.20
CA TRP A 106 13.16 -0.24 12.78
C TRP A 106 13.44 0.90 11.82
N ALA A 107 13.52 2.11 12.36
CA ALA A 107 13.98 3.31 11.67
C ALA A 107 15.03 4.01 12.52
N SER A 108 16.09 4.50 11.89
CA SER A 108 17.20 5.18 12.54
C SER A 108 17.61 6.41 11.73
N LYS A 109 17.62 7.56 12.41
CA LYS A 109 18.02 8.85 11.84
C LYS A 109 18.70 9.71 12.90
N ASP A 110 19.74 10.44 12.49
CA ASP A 110 20.51 11.33 13.37
C ASP A 110 20.98 10.66 14.68
N ASN A 111 21.37 9.40 14.60
CA ASN A 111 21.78 8.52 15.71
C ASN A 111 20.68 8.19 16.74
N THR A 112 19.42 8.46 16.42
CA THR A 112 18.27 7.97 17.20
C THR A 112 17.65 6.80 16.47
N THR A 113 17.56 5.65 17.13
CA THR A 113 16.93 4.44 16.59
C THR A 113 15.64 4.13 17.31
N ALA A 114 14.58 3.88 16.55
CA ALA A 114 13.27 3.52 17.05
C ALA A 114 12.83 2.21 16.40
N GLY A 115 12.48 1.22 17.23
CA GLY A 115 11.87 -0.03 16.79
C GLY A 115 10.44 -0.15 17.33
N ARG A 116 9.54 -0.69 16.51
CA ARG A 116 8.14 -1.00 16.88
C ARG A 116 7.72 -2.36 16.35
N ILE A 117 6.98 -3.12 17.16
CA ILE A 117 6.21 -4.28 16.69
C ILE A 117 4.84 -3.81 16.24
N PHE A 118 4.58 -3.98 14.95
CA PHE A 118 3.32 -3.65 14.31
C PHE A 118 2.32 -4.79 14.48
N THR A 119 1.06 -4.41 14.69
CA THR A 119 -0.15 -5.24 14.63
C THR A 119 -1.10 -4.64 13.58
N PRO A 120 -2.16 -5.35 13.14
CA PRO A 120 -3.00 -4.87 12.05
C PRO A 120 -3.53 -3.46 12.31
N GLY A 121 -3.28 -2.55 11.35
CA GLY A 121 -3.64 -1.14 11.38
C GLY A 121 -2.55 -0.18 11.86
N ASP A 122 -1.40 -0.67 12.31
CA ASP A 122 -0.26 0.17 12.68
C ASP A 122 0.48 0.66 11.42
N TYR A 123 1.07 1.85 11.54
CA TYR A 123 1.74 2.57 10.46
C TYR A 123 3.13 3.06 10.87
N GLY A 124 4.06 3.14 9.89
CA GLY A 124 5.38 3.72 10.03
C GLY A 124 5.81 4.52 8.81
N ALA A 125 6.32 5.72 9.06
CA ALA A 125 6.91 6.61 8.06
C ALA A 125 8.43 6.46 8.05
N VAL A 126 9.01 6.23 6.87
CA VAL A 126 10.45 6.16 6.64
C VAL A 126 10.82 7.18 5.54
N PRO A 127 11.05 8.45 5.91
CA PRO A 127 11.48 9.47 4.96
C PRO A 127 12.86 9.19 4.39
N HIS A 128 13.27 9.97 3.38
CA HIS A 128 14.60 9.93 2.77
C HIS A 128 15.73 9.93 3.82
N ASP A 129 16.82 9.26 3.48
CA ASP A 129 18.03 9.12 4.29
C ASP A 129 17.78 8.51 5.69
N THR A 130 16.73 7.70 5.85
CA THR A 130 16.42 7.00 7.10
C THR A 130 16.84 5.54 7.01
N THR A 131 17.75 5.11 7.89
CA THR A 131 18.17 3.70 7.94
C THR A 131 17.03 2.86 8.46
N HIS A 132 16.62 1.84 7.73
CA HIS A 132 15.51 1.01 8.15
C HIS A 132 15.69 -0.45 7.75
N SER A 133 14.90 -1.30 8.40
CA SER A 133 14.79 -2.74 8.16
C SER A 133 13.52 -3.25 8.83
N PHE A 134 13.03 -4.42 8.41
CA PHE A 134 11.89 -5.08 9.05
C PHE A 134 12.16 -6.57 9.31
N GLN A 135 11.32 -7.21 10.12
CA GLN A 135 11.30 -8.65 10.35
C GLN A 135 9.87 -9.16 10.50
N ILE A 136 9.52 -10.21 9.76
CA ILE A 136 8.20 -10.85 9.83
C ILE A 136 8.11 -11.77 11.05
N LEU A 137 7.10 -11.58 11.90
CA LEU A 137 6.99 -12.28 13.20
C LEU A 137 5.91 -13.35 13.22
N ASP A 138 4.78 -13.14 12.54
CA ASP A 138 3.65 -14.09 12.56
C ASP A 138 3.60 -15.00 11.31
N PRO A 139 3.04 -16.23 11.43
CA PRO A 139 3.03 -17.23 10.34
C PRO A 139 2.34 -16.79 9.05
N PHE A 140 1.44 -15.81 9.12
CA PHE A 140 0.87 -15.13 7.97
C PHE A 140 0.81 -13.64 8.28
N THR A 141 1.75 -12.92 7.69
CA THR A 141 1.83 -11.47 7.77
C THR A 141 1.60 -10.86 6.39
N GLU A 142 0.88 -9.75 6.34
CA GLU A 142 0.70 -8.94 5.14
C GLU A 142 1.03 -7.49 5.46
N MET A 143 2.07 -7.01 4.79
CA MET A 143 2.59 -5.65 4.89
C MET A 143 2.28 -4.92 3.60
N VAL A 144 1.62 -3.77 3.72
CA VAL A 144 1.37 -2.86 2.62
C VAL A 144 2.46 -1.80 2.65
N GLY A 145 3.14 -1.63 1.52
CA GLY A 145 4.15 -0.59 1.30
C GLY A 145 3.61 0.46 0.35
N VAL A 146 3.76 1.74 0.68
CA VAL A 146 3.56 2.84 -0.27
C VAL A 146 4.89 3.57 -0.43
N ILE A 147 5.35 3.70 -1.68
CA ILE A 147 6.64 4.30 -2.01
C ILE A 147 6.43 5.46 -2.97
N GLN A 148 6.99 6.61 -2.63
CA GLN A 148 6.89 7.84 -3.41
C GLN A 148 8.30 8.37 -3.75
N PRO A 149 8.60 8.69 -5.03
CA PRO A 149 7.76 8.54 -6.23
C PRO A 149 7.56 7.06 -6.63
N GLY A 150 6.70 6.83 -7.61
CA GLY A 150 6.46 5.49 -8.17
C GLY A 150 7.60 5.01 -9.07
N GLY A 151 7.66 3.70 -9.30
CA GLY A 151 8.69 3.04 -10.12
C GLY A 151 9.70 2.21 -9.32
N PHE A 152 9.67 2.31 -7.98
CA PHE A 152 10.57 1.56 -7.12
C PHE A 152 10.39 0.02 -7.22
N GLU A 153 9.24 -0.46 -7.73
CA GLU A 153 8.98 -1.89 -7.95
C GLU A 153 10.03 -2.57 -8.85
N GLN A 154 10.75 -1.82 -9.69
CA GLN A 154 11.81 -2.34 -10.55
C GLN A 154 12.92 -3.04 -9.75
N LEU A 155 13.21 -2.57 -8.53
CA LEU A 155 14.12 -3.24 -7.61
C LEU A 155 13.69 -4.69 -7.34
N PHE A 156 12.42 -4.90 -7.04
CA PHE A 156 11.90 -6.21 -6.67
C PHE A 156 11.88 -7.15 -7.87
N TYR A 157 11.60 -6.64 -9.07
CA TYR A 157 11.73 -7.43 -10.30
C TYR A 157 13.17 -7.85 -10.55
N PHE A 158 14.14 -6.99 -10.26
CA PHE A 158 15.56 -7.30 -10.37
C PHE A 158 16.03 -8.33 -9.34
N LEU A 159 15.60 -8.19 -8.07
CA LEU A 159 15.97 -9.08 -6.97
C LEU A 159 15.20 -10.42 -6.96
N ALA A 160 14.13 -10.54 -7.73
CA ALA A 160 13.26 -11.70 -7.73
C ALA A 160 14.04 -13.00 -7.94
N SER A 161 13.92 -13.90 -6.96
CA SER A 161 14.43 -15.27 -7.09
C SER A 161 13.54 -16.14 -7.98
N ALA A 162 12.27 -15.78 -8.12
CA ALA A 162 11.29 -16.40 -9.01
C ALA A 162 10.06 -15.49 -9.20
N ASN A 163 9.35 -15.66 -10.31
CA ASN A 163 7.97 -15.18 -10.41
C ASN A 163 7.05 -16.06 -9.55
N TYR A 164 5.94 -15.50 -9.09
CA TYR A 164 4.95 -16.21 -8.29
C TYR A 164 3.54 -16.03 -8.86
N THR A 165 2.98 -17.15 -9.28
CA THR A 165 1.58 -17.29 -9.70
C THR A 165 0.97 -18.44 -8.91
N SER A 166 -0.28 -18.31 -8.48
CA SER A 166 -0.99 -19.35 -7.76
C SER A 166 -2.36 -19.60 -8.39
N SER A 167 -2.59 -20.80 -8.90
CA SER A 167 -3.89 -21.20 -9.45
C SER A 167 -5.01 -21.27 -8.40
N THR A 168 -4.64 -21.24 -7.11
CA THR A 168 -5.57 -21.21 -5.99
C THR A 168 -5.54 -19.88 -5.24
N HIS A 169 -4.86 -18.86 -5.79
CA HIS A 169 -4.67 -17.55 -5.16
C HIS A 169 -4.09 -17.61 -3.74
N ALA A 170 -3.22 -18.60 -3.48
CA ALA A 170 -2.49 -18.65 -2.23
C ALA A 170 -1.62 -17.38 -2.08
N PRO A 171 -1.61 -16.71 -0.90
CA PRO A 171 -0.81 -15.51 -0.70
C PRO A 171 0.69 -15.74 -0.97
N PHE A 172 1.23 -16.83 -0.42
CA PHE A 172 2.61 -17.28 -0.63
C PHE A 172 2.72 -18.82 -0.65
N PRO A 173 3.77 -19.40 -1.27
CA PRO A 173 3.94 -20.85 -1.34
C PRO A 173 4.40 -21.44 0.00
N GLN A 174 4.09 -22.72 0.23
CA GLN A 174 4.68 -23.49 1.34
C GLN A 174 6.04 -24.03 0.91
N GLY A 175 7.05 -23.97 1.79
CA GLY A 175 8.36 -24.55 1.51
C GLY A 175 9.50 -23.98 2.36
N ASN A 176 10.66 -24.61 2.24
CA ASN A 176 11.91 -24.11 2.80
C ASN A 176 12.56 -23.20 1.75
N PHE A 177 12.55 -21.90 2.00
CA PHE A 177 13.15 -20.91 1.11
C PHE A 177 14.47 -20.38 1.68
N SER A 178 15.28 -19.76 0.81
CA SER A 178 16.50 -19.06 1.22
C SER A 178 16.18 -17.86 2.12
N SER A 179 17.21 -17.30 2.76
CA SER A 179 17.09 -16.10 3.60
C SER A 179 16.32 -14.98 2.90
N PRO A 180 15.37 -14.32 3.59
CA PRO A 180 14.62 -13.19 3.05
C PRO A 180 15.49 -11.95 2.81
N GLY A 181 16.55 -11.75 3.60
CA GLY A 181 17.28 -10.48 3.67
C GLY A 181 18.25 -10.20 2.52
N GLY A 182 18.51 -11.19 1.66
CA GLY A 182 19.58 -11.13 0.68
C GLY A 182 20.97 -11.25 1.31
N ASP A 183 22.01 -10.98 0.52
CA ASP A 183 23.40 -11.00 0.99
C ASP A 183 24.07 -9.60 0.91
N PRO A 184 25.09 -9.32 1.74
CA PRO A 184 25.77 -8.03 1.76
C PRO A 184 26.39 -7.58 0.43
N ASP A 185 26.90 -8.53 -0.38
CA ASP A 185 27.56 -8.22 -1.65
C ASP A 185 26.54 -7.79 -2.72
N THR A 186 25.35 -8.37 -2.69
CA THR A 186 24.23 -8.01 -3.58
C THR A 186 23.68 -6.63 -3.21
N ILE A 187 23.28 -6.40 -1.94
CA ILE A 187 22.63 -5.13 -1.56
C ILE A 187 23.55 -3.92 -1.74
N SER A 188 24.86 -4.10 -1.59
CA SER A 188 25.85 -3.02 -1.80
C SER A 188 25.96 -2.54 -3.25
N LYS A 189 25.34 -3.24 -4.21
CA LYS A 189 25.36 -2.91 -5.65
C LYS A 189 24.04 -2.32 -6.15
N LEU A 190 23.07 -2.08 -5.28
CA LEU A 190 21.71 -1.66 -5.64
C LEU A 190 21.51 -0.14 -5.63
N GLN A 191 22.59 0.64 -5.65
CA GLN A 191 22.52 2.11 -5.65
C GLN A 191 21.79 2.67 -6.88
N GLU A 192 21.84 1.97 -8.02
CA GLU A 192 21.08 2.37 -9.22
C GLU A 192 19.55 2.29 -9.02
N PHE A 193 19.10 1.49 -8.05
CA PHE A 193 17.71 1.37 -7.62
C PHE A 193 17.42 2.21 -6.37
N ASP A 194 18.29 3.16 -6.02
CA ASP A 194 18.19 3.97 -4.80
C ASP A 194 18.22 3.17 -3.50
N VAL A 195 19.01 2.09 -3.46
CA VAL A 195 19.24 1.30 -2.24
C VAL A 195 20.69 1.43 -1.81
N TRP A 196 20.91 2.01 -0.63
CA TRP A 196 22.25 2.21 -0.08
C TRP A 196 22.39 1.43 1.24
N ALA A 197 23.16 0.34 1.17
CA ALA A 197 23.32 -0.58 2.29
C ALA A 197 23.96 0.08 3.53
N GLN A 198 23.42 -0.23 4.70
CA GLN A 198 23.89 0.22 6.02
C GLN A 198 24.39 -0.98 6.84
N LEU A 199 25.41 -1.67 6.32
CA LEU A 199 25.84 -2.97 6.85
C LEU A 199 26.41 -2.95 8.27
N GLN A 200 26.72 -1.77 8.82
CA GLN A 200 27.16 -1.61 10.21
C GLN A 200 26.00 -1.38 11.17
N PHE A 201 24.79 -1.14 10.66
CA PHE A 201 23.60 -1.01 11.48
C PHE A 201 23.13 -2.39 11.95
N SER A 202 22.93 -2.52 13.26
CA SER A 202 22.35 -3.70 13.88
C SER A 202 21.04 -3.28 14.56
N PRO A 203 19.88 -3.72 14.07
CA PRO A 203 18.61 -3.38 14.68
C PRO A 203 18.56 -3.83 16.16
N PRO A 204 18.10 -2.98 17.09
CA PRO A 204 17.93 -3.36 18.49
C PRO A 204 16.75 -4.33 18.65
N MET A 205 17.05 -5.60 18.95
CA MET A 205 16.06 -6.69 19.02
C MET A 205 15.39 -6.82 20.40
N ASP A 206 15.72 -5.94 21.33
CA ASP A 206 15.35 -5.98 22.74
C ASP A 206 13.98 -5.33 23.00
N PHE A 207 12.95 -5.76 22.27
CA PHE A 207 11.58 -5.26 22.43
C PHE A 207 11.04 -5.44 23.86
N ASP A 208 10.40 -4.39 24.38
CA ASP A 208 9.68 -4.45 25.65
C ASP A 208 8.28 -5.08 25.50
N ALA A 209 7.51 -5.10 26.60
CA ALA A 209 6.17 -5.68 26.61
C ALA A 209 5.14 -4.94 25.73
N ASN A 210 5.40 -3.67 25.39
CA ASN A 210 4.56 -2.89 24.48
C ASN A 210 5.01 -3.02 23.03
N GLY A 211 6.15 -3.67 22.78
CA GLY A 211 6.73 -3.83 21.45
C GLY A 211 7.57 -2.63 21.01
N ILE A 212 8.20 -1.92 21.94
CA ILE A 212 9.16 -0.82 21.67
C ILE A 212 10.59 -1.32 21.83
N SER A 213 11.49 -0.96 20.92
CA SER A 213 12.94 -1.15 21.07
C SER A 213 13.73 0.08 20.58
N GLY A 214 15.05 0.08 20.82
CA GLY A 214 15.94 1.20 20.50
C GLY A 214 15.99 2.28 21.59
N ASP A 215 16.35 3.50 21.18
CA ASP A 215 16.63 4.64 22.05
C ASP A 215 15.35 5.26 22.63
N GLU A 216 14.21 5.07 21.94
CA GLU A 216 12.92 5.65 22.30
C GLU A 216 12.10 4.82 23.31
N ARG A 217 12.73 4.33 24.38
CA ARG A 217 12.07 3.45 25.36
C ARG A 217 10.88 4.07 26.09
N SER A 218 10.80 5.40 26.13
CA SER A 218 9.68 6.13 26.72
C SER A 218 8.65 6.61 25.70
N ALA A 219 8.76 6.18 24.43
CA ALA A 219 7.79 6.56 23.42
C ALA A 219 6.39 6.01 23.74
N VAL A 220 5.40 6.74 23.25
CA VAL A 220 4.00 6.35 23.33
C VAL A 220 3.72 5.35 22.20
N TRP A 221 3.30 4.15 22.55
CA TRP A 221 2.92 3.12 21.58
C TRP A 221 1.79 2.29 22.16
N LYS A 222 0.61 2.38 21.55
CA LYS A 222 -0.62 1.68 21.97
C LYS A 222 -1.08 1.99 23.40
N ASN A 223 -0.62 3.12 23.94
CA ASN A 223 -0.94 3.55 25.30
C ASN A 223 -1.20 5.07 25.41
N GLY A 224 -1.32 5.78 24.29
CA GLY A 224 -1.58 7.21 24.22
C GLY A 224 -1.49 7.73 22.79
N ALA A 225 -1.80 9.02 22.60
CA ALA A 225 -1.79 9.65 21.28
C ALA A 225 -0.40 9.59 20.63
N ASN A 226 -0.38 9.34 19.32
CA ASN A 226 0.80 9.41 18.47
C ASN A 226 0.71 10.67 17.60
N GLU A 227 1.78 11.46 17.61
CA GLU A 227 1.91 12.63 16.74
C GLU A 227 2.55 12.22 15.41
N LEU A 228 2.24 12.96 14.36
CA LEU A 228 2.93 12.84 13.08
C LEU A 228 4.30 13.53 13.16
N GLY A 229 5.24 13.16 12.29
CA GLY A 229 6.52 13.87 12.18
C GLY A 229 6.29 15.35 11.86
N GLU A 230 7.14 16.26 12.33
CA GLU A 230 6.91 17.70 12.14
C GLU A 230 7.26 18.20 10.73
N ASP A 231 8.00 17.40 9.96
CA ASP A 231 8.55 17.73 8.66
C ASP A 231 8.65 16.50 7.75
N SER A 232 9.19 16.68 6.55
CA SER A 232 9.41 15.63 5.56
C SER A 232 10.65 14.78 5.78
N LYS A 233 11.29 14.87 6.95
CA LYS A 233 12.57 14.22 7.26
C LYS A 233 12.49 13.32 8.48
N THR A 234 11.57 13.59 9.39
CA THR A 234 11.47 12.90 10.67
C THR A 234 10.75 11.57 10.50
N PRO A 235 11.39 10.41 10.79
CA PRO A 235 10.66 9.14 10.85
C PRO A 235 9.74 9.10 12.08
N PHE A 236 8.58 8.45 11.94
CA PHE A 236 7.61 8.33 13.03
C PHE A 236 6.73 7.09 12.86
N PHE A 237 5.97 6.77 13.91
CA PHE A 237 5.09 5.60 13.96
C PHE A 237 3.73 5.99 14.52
N VAL A 238 2.66 5.43 13.96
CA VAL A 238 1.28 5.65 14.42
C VAL A 238 0.64 4.29 14.69
N ALA A 239 0.30 4.01 15.94
CA ALA A 239 -0.46 2.82 16.29
C ALA A 239 -1.92 2.99 15.84
N LYS A 240 -2.59 1.90 15.47
CA LYS A 240 -3.98 1.90 14.97
C LYS A 240 -4.90 2.73 15.88
N GLY A 241 -5.46 3.82 15.37
CA GLY A 241 -6.44 4.64 16.06
C GLY A 241 -5.86 5.64 17.07
N TYR A 242 -4.53 5.69 17.21
CA TYR A 242 -3.85 6.60 18.14
C TYR A 242 -3.34 7.88 17.47
N GLY A 243 -3.44 8.02 16.14
CA GLY A 243 -3.08 9.25 15.44
C GLY A 243 -4.12 10.38 15.61
N PRO A 244 -3.85 11.59 15.10
CA PRO A 244 -4.85 12.64 14.98
C PRO A 244 -6.01 12.16 14.10
N LYS A 245 -7.24 12.63 14.38
CA LYS A 245 -8.43 12.23 13.63
C LYS A 245 -9.32 13.42 13.35
N TYR A 246 -10.05 13.35 12.24
CA TYR A 246 -11.01 14.36 11.82
C TYR A 246 -12.33 13.70 11.45
N LEU A 247 -13.44 14.28 11.90
CA LEU A 247 -14.79 13.84 11.58
C LEU A 247 -15.40 14.83 10.58
N THR A 248 -15.90 14.31 9.47
CA THR A 248 -16.79 15.02 8.55
C THR A 248 -17.96 14.11 8.18
N SER A 249 -19.06 14.70 7.74
CA SER A 249 -20.16 13.99 7.09
C SER A 249 -20.05 14.09 5.57
N ASP A 250 -20.82 13.24 4.88
CA ASP A 250 -21.09 13.43 3.45
C ASP A 250 -21.89 14.71 3.18
N SER A 251 -21.97 15.11 1.91
CA SER A 251 -22.65 16.34 1.51
C SER A 251 -24.15 16.36 1.87
N SER A 252 -24.78 15.20 2.04
CA SER A 252 -26.18 15.07 2.48
C SER A 252 -26.36 14.88 3.99
N ASN A 253 -25.30 14.92 4.80
CA ASN A 253 -25.29 14.63 6.23
C ASN A 253 -25.93 13.27 6.61
N SER A 254 -25.74 12.27 5.76
CA SER A 254 -26.35 10.93 5.83
C SER A 254 -25.36 9.79 6.06
N SER A 255 -24.07 10.08 6.00
CA SER A 255 -22.98 9.19 6.35
C SER A 255 -21.78 9.98 6.89
N TYR A 256 -20.86 9.29 7.56
CA TYR A 256 -19.71 9.88 8.22
C TYR A 256 -18.39 9.32 7.68
N TYR A 257 -17.41 10.20 7.62
CA TYR A 257 -16.00 9.91 7.37
C TYR A 257 -15.19 10.24 8.64
N VAL A 258 -14.43 9.28 9.16
CA VAL A 258 -13.38 9.54 10.15
C VAL A 258 -12.03 9.38 9.46
N VAL A 259 -11.36 10.50 9.21
CA VAL A 259 -10.04 10.55 8.59
C VAL A 259 -8.96 10.48 9.67
N GLU A 260 -8.03 9.54 9.56
CA GLU A 260 -6.82 9.44 10.38
C GLU A 260 -5.61 9.60 9.43
N PRO A 261 -5.07 10.81 9.26
CA PRO A 261 -3.91 11.04 8.41
C PRO A 261 -2.66 10.40 9.01
N PHE A 262 -1.82 9.83 8.15
CA PHE A 262 -0.48 9.36 8.47
C PHE A 262 0.57 10.29 7.88
N VAL A 263 0.39 10.70 6.62
CA VAL A 263 1.23 11.67 5.90
C VAL A 263 0.33 12.78 5.37
N THR A 264 0.65 14.02 5.74
CA THR A 264 0.05 15.22 5.16
C THR A 264 1.09 15.92 4.28
N SER A 265 0.70 17.06 3.67
CA SER A 265 1.65 17.90 2.94
C SER A 265 2.89 18.33 3.75
N ALA A 266 2.81 18.35 5.08
CA ALA A 266 3.96 18.66 5.93
C ALA A 266 5.02 17.54 5.93
N GLN A 267 4.59 16.27 5.99
CA GLN A 267 5.48 15.11 6.02
C GLN A 267 5.93 14.66 4.63
N SER A 268 5.27 15.09 3.56
CA SER A 268 5.63 14.73 2.18
C SER A 268 6.26 15.86 1.35
N ASP A 269 6.45 17.05 1.95
CA ASP A 269 6.78 18.28 1.20
C ASP A 269 5.77 18.57 0.08
N GLY A 270 4.50 18.22 0.31
CA GLY A 270 3.38 18.40 -0.62
C GLY A 270 3.31 17.41 -1.78
N ASN A 271 4.15 16.35 -1.79
CA ASN A 271 4.20 15.38 -2.88
C ASN A 271 3.06 14.35 -2.85
N PHE A 272 2.61 13.96 -1.66
CA PHE A 272 1.51 12.99 -1.48
C PHE A 272 0.87 13.12 -0.10
N THR A 273 -0.28 12.49 0.09
CA THR A 273 -0.89 12.23 1.39
C THR A 273 -1.22 10.76 1.53
N GLU A 274 -1.21 10.27 2.76
CA GLU A 274 -1.53 8.88 3.08
C GLU A 274 -2.19 8.81 4.46
N GLY A 275 -3.06 7.83 4.66
CA GLY A 275 -3.74 7.64 5.92
C GLY A 275 -4.88 6.65 5.77
N THR A 276 -5.81 6.69 6.72
CA THR A 276 -7.03 5.88 6.63
C THR A 276 -8.30 6.71 6.71
N ILE A 277 -9.35 6.22 6.05
CA ILE A 277 -10.70 6.78 6.16
C ILE A 277 -11.62 5.66 6.61
N THR A 278 -12.28 5.88 7.75
CA THR A 278 -13.32 4.99 8.26
C THR A 278 -14.68 5.54 7.83
N LEU A 279 -15.53 4.67 7.31
CA LEU A 279 -16.81 4.99 6.68
C LEU A 279 -17.95 4.40 7.50
N SER A 280 -18.96 5.21 7.79
CA SER A 280 -20.27 4.68 8.16
C SER A 280 -20.97 4.09 6.94
N GLN A 281 -21.96 3.22 7.18
CA GLN A 281 -22.80 2.73 6.09
C GLN A 281 -23.52 3.88 5.40
N LYS A 282 -23.58 3.82 4.07
CA LYS A 282 -24.40 4.72 3.28
C LYS A 282 -25.87 4.49 3.59
N SER A 283 -26.59 5.55 3.96
CA SER A 283 -28.06 5.49 4.03
C SER A 283 -28.66 5.21 2.65
N ALA A 284 -29.76 4.46 2.57
CA ALA A 284 -30.35 4.03 1.29
C ALA A 284 -30.61 5.21 0.33
N ASP A 285 -31.15 6.30 0.86
CA ASP A 285 -31.54 7.50 0.10
C ASP A 285 -30.41 8.54 -0.07
N ALA A 286 -29.24 8.30 0.53
CA ALA A 286 -28.11 9.22 0.46
C ALA A 286 -27.60 9.38 -0.98
N GLN A 287 -27.36 10.62 -1.39
CA GLN A 287 -26.59 10.92 -2.59
C GLN A 287 -25.12 10.55 -2.35
N LEU A 288 -24.44 10.12 -3.41
CA LEU A 288 -23.01 9.84 -3.33
C LEU A 288 -22.25 11.15 -3.49
N ASP A 289 -21.27 11.37 -2.61
CA ASP A 289 -20.27 12.40 -2.84
C ASP A 289 -19.49 12.05 -4.11
N GLU A 290 -19.44 13.02 -5.02
CA GLU A 290 -18.71 12.92 -6.27
C GLU A 290 -17.38 13.66 -6.14
N TRP A 291 -16.30 12.98 -6.51
CA TRP A 291 -14.94 13.46 -6.38
C TRP A 291 -14.31 13.64 -7.76
N VAL A 292 -13.65 14.78 -7.93
CA VAL A 292 -12.68 15.06 -9.00
C VAL A 292 -11.47 15.70 -8.35
N LEU A 293 -10.35 15.00 -8.38
CA LEU A 293 -9.11 15.40 -7.71
C LEU A 293 -8.00 15.65 -8.74
N PRO A 294 -7.12 16.64 -8.53
CA PRO A 294 -6.05 16.98 -9.47
C PRO A 294 -4.90 15.95 -9.51
N GLY A 295 -4.79 15.09 -8.50
CA GLY A 295 -3.77 14.03 -8.41
C GLY A 295 -4.37 12.63 -8.47
N HIS A 296 -3.53 11.63 -8.77
CA HIS A 296 -3.90 10.23 -8.71
C HIS A 296 -4.25 9.79 -7.28
N THR A 297 -5.22 8.88 -7.14
CA THR A 297 -5.65 8.31 -5.85
C THR A 297 -5.70 6.80 -5.93
N ALA A 298 -5.22 6.11 -4.90
CA ALA A 298 -5.50 4.70 -4.70
C ALA A 298 -6.14 4.48 -3.33
N LEU A 299 -7.09 3.54 -3.26
CA LEU A 299 -7.68 3.05 -2.03
C LEU A 299 -7.45 1.54 -1.94
N GLU A 300 -6.89 1.08 -0.82
CA GLU A 300 -6.90 -0.33 -0.42
C GLU A 300 -7.93 -0.52 0.69
N ILE A 301 -8.81 -1.51 0.55
CA ILE A 301 -9.79 -1.81 1.59
C ILE A 301 -9.08 -2.55 2.72
N VAL A 302 -9.19 -2.04 3.94
CA VAL A 302 -8.52 -2.63 5.13
C VAL A 302 -9.50 -3.16 6.17
N ASP A 303 -10.78 -2.80 6.08
CA ASP A 303 -11.87 -3.37 6.88
C ASP A 303 -13.23 -3.19 6.18
N GLY A 304 -14.18 -4.07 6.46
CA GLY A 304 -15.55 -4.01 5.94
C GLY A 304 -15.68 -4.21 4.44
N LEU A 305 -16.62 -3.48 3.83
CA LEU A 305 -17.00 -3.58 2.42
C LEU A 305 -17.28 -2.18 1.86
N VAL A 306 -16.57 -1.81 0.81
CA VAL A 306 -16.64 -0.46 0.23
C VAL A 306 -17.14 -0.56 -1.20
N GLY A 307 -18.20 0.18 -1.49
CA GLY A 307 -18.67 0.35 -2.85
C GLY A 307 -17.91 1.49 -3.51
N VAL A 308 -17.58 1.33 -4.78
CA VAL A 308 -16.92 2.35 -5.61
C VAL A 308 -17.63 2.49 -6.94
N ARG A 309 -17.68 3.73 -7.43
CA ARG A 309 -18.16 4.09 -8.76
C ARG A 309 -17.09 4.93 -9.43
N VAL A 310 -16.68 4.52 -10.63
CA VAL A 310 -15.74 5.29 -11.44
C VAL A 310 -16.40 5.57 -12.79
N GLN A 311 -16.35 6.82 -13.25
CA GLN A 311 -17.01 7.24 -14.48
C GLN A 311 -16.62 6.33 -15.66
N GLY A 312 -17.64 5.81 -16.34
CA GLY A 312 -17.47 4.92 -17.49
C GLY A 312 -17.42 3.43 -17.15
N PHE A 313 -17.47 3.06 -15.88
CA PHE A 313 -17.46 1.68 -15.41
C PHE A 313 -18.71 1.36 -14.58
N GLU A 314 -19.01 0.06 -14.45
CA GLU A 314 -20.02 -0.42 -13.51
C GLU A 314 -19.56 -0.25 -12.06
N ASP A 315 -20.54 -0.10 -11.16
CA ASP A 315 -20.28 -0.05 -9.72
C ASP A 315 -19.63 -1.36 -9.24
N LEU A 316 -18.70 -1.24 -8.31
CA LEU A 316 -17.94 -2.36 -7.79
C LEU A 316 -17.95 -2.35 -6.27
N SER A 317 -18.24 -3.51 -5.68
CA SER A 317 -18.07 -3.73 -4.24
C SER A 317 -16.70 -4.37 -3.99
N LEU A 318 -15.92 -3.76 -3.11
CA LEU A 318 -14.53 -4.09 -2.78
C LEU A 318 -14.39 -4.52 -1.33
N SER A 319 -13.59 -5.56 -1.10
CA SER A 319 -13.36 -6.20 0.19
C SER A 319 -11.89 -6.11 0.60
N VAL A 320 -11.57 -6.48 1.84
CA VAL A 320 -10.22 -6.35 2.42
C VAL A 320 -9.12 -6.90 1.51
N GLY A 321 -8.13 -6.06 1.19
CA GLY A 321 -7.00 -6.33 0.29
C GLY A 321 -7.27 -6.04 -1.18
N ASP A 322 -8.51 -5.71 -1.56
CA ASP A 322 -8.80 -5.17 -2.89
C ASP A 322 -8.31 -3.72 -2.97
N VAL A 323 -7.79 -3.34 -4.14
CA VAL A 323 -7.30 -1.98 -4.42
C VAL A 323 -8.04 -1.40 -5.60
N VAL A 324 -8.41 -0.13 -5.53
CA VAL A 324 -8.85 0.68 -6.68
C VAL A 324 -7.89 1.83 -6.91
N PHE A 325 -7.53 2.05 -8.17
CA PHE A 325 -6.74 3.18 -8.62
C PHE A 325 -7.60 4.10 -9.50
N VAL A 326 -7.61 5.38 -9.15
CA VAL A 326 -8.37 6.43 -9.82
C VAL A 326 -7.41 7.51 -10.33
N PRO A 327 -7.30 7.71 -11.65
CA PRO A 327 -6.47 8.75 -12.20
C PRO A 327 -6.92 10.17 -11.82
N ALA A 328 -5.98 11.11 -11.83
CA ALA A 328 -6.25 12.54 -11.75
C ALA A 328 -7.35 12.95 -12.75
N ASN A 329 -8.19 13.90 -12.34
CA ASN A 329 -9.31 14.44 -13.12
C ASN A 329 -10.35 13.41 -13.58
N THR A 330 -10.40 12.23 -12.94
CA THR A 330 -11.46 11.25 -13.14
C THR A 330 -12.58 11.47 -12.13
N THR A 331 -13.83 11.44 -12.59
CA THR A 331 -15.00 11.50 -11.72
C THR A 331 -15.26 10.15 -11.05
N TRP A 332 -15.41 10.13 -9.73
CA TRP A 332 -15.64 8.90 -8.97
C TRP A 332 -16.37 9.14 -7.63
N SER A 333 -16.85 8.06 -7.03
CA SER A 333 -17.46 8.03 -5.69
C SER A 333 -17.05 6.76 -4.95
N PHE A 334 -17.07 6.81 -3.63
CA PHE A 334 -16.92 5.63 -2.76
C PHE A 334 -17.79 5.76 -1.50
N TRP A 335 -18.24 4.64 -0.96
CA TRP A 335 -19.13 4.62 0.20
C TRP A 335 -18.98 3.35 1.03
N GLY A 336 -19.34 3.41 2.31
CA GLY A 336 -19.44 2.22 3.15
C GLY A 336 -20.67 1.40 2.77
N GLU A 337 -20.49 0.18 2.28
CA GLU A 337 -21.59 -0.79 2.10
C GLU A 337 -21.91 -1.51 3.40
N ALA A 338 -20.88 -1.82 4.20
CA ALA A 338 -21.03 -2.38 5.53
C ALA A 338 -21.26 -1.29 6.59
N ALA A 339 -21.82 -1.68 7.74
CA ALA A 339 -22.02 -0.84 8.93
C ALA A 339 -20.75 -0.10 9.36
N TYR A 340 -19.59 -0.74 9.12
CA TYR A 340 -18.27 -0.22 9.36
C TYR A 340 -17.38 -0.66 8.20
N SER A 341 -16.75 0.30 7.53
CA SER A 341 -15.75 0.01 6.49
C SER A 341 -14.55 0.93 6.69
N LYS A 342 -13.37 0.50 6.25
CA LYS A 342 -12.15 1.31 6.37
C LYS A 342 -11.27 1.10 5.14
N VAL A 343 -10.70 2.20 4.65
CA VAL A 343 -9.71 2.19 3.56
C VAL A 343 -8.39 2.77 4.04
N LEU A 344 -7.29 2.24 3.54
CA LEU A 344 -6.00 2.92 3.44
C LEU A 344 -6.02 3.70 2.13
N TYR A 345 -5.70 4.99 2.17
CA TYR A 345 -5.63 5.83 0.97
C TYR A 345 -4.20 6.31 0.75
N VAL A 346 -3.83 6.47 -0.51
CA VAL A 346 -2.70 7.31 -0.94
C VAL A 346 -3.19 8.25 -2.04
N CYS A 347 -2.85 9.53 -1.95
CA CYS A 347 -3.20 10.54 -2.94
C CYS A 347 -1.97 11.34 -3.35
N GLN A 348 -1.85 11.65 -4.64
CA GLN A 348 -0.79 12.48 -5.17
C GLN A 348 -1.07 13.97 -4.90
N GLY A 349 -0.03 14.70 -4.48
CA GLY A 349 -0.07 16.14 -4.25
C GLY A 349 -0.61 16.52 -2.88
N LYS A 350 -1.19 17.72 -2.80
CA LYS A 350 -1.68 18.35 -1.55
C LYS A 350 -3.17 18.70 -1.55
N ASP A 351 -3.78 18.77 -2.73
CA ASP A 351 -5.23 18.95 -2.88
C ASP A 351 -5.85 17.58 -3.10
N THR A 352 -5.95 16.84 -2.00
CA THR A 352 -6.24 15.41 -1.97
C THR A 352 -7.58 15.12 -1.29
N LEU A 353 -8.08 13.89 -1.44
CA LEU A 353 -9.33 13.44 -0.84
C LEU A 353 -9.36 13.73 0.67
N ASP A 354 -8.32 13.28 1.37
CA ASP A 354 -8.21 13.42 2.81
C ASP A 354 -8.04 14.87 3.26
N ALA A 355 -7.29 15.69 2.51
CA ALA A 355 -7.10 17.09 2.84
C ALA A 355 -8.42 17.86 2.74
N ARG A 356 -9.21 17.63 1.68
CA ARG A 356 -10.56 18.21 1.53
C ARG A 356 -11.53 17.74 2.61
N LEU A 357 -11.51 16.45 2.96
CA LEU A 357 -12.34 15.91 4.05
C LEU A 357 -11.94 16.49 5.42
N GLN A 358 -10.64 16.69 5.68
CA GLN A 358 -10.14 17.33 6.89
C GLN A 358 -10.55 18.81 6.96
N GLU A 359 -10.47 19.54 5.85
CA GLU A 359 -10.87 20.96 5.76
C GLU A 359 -12.39 21.15 6.00
N ALA A 360 -13.22 20.25 5.46
CA ALA A 360 -14.66 20.26 5.69
C ALA A 360 -15.05 19.81 7.10
N GLY A 361 -14.19 19.01 7.73
CA GLY A 361 -14.43 18.37 9.02
C GLY A 361 -13.98 19.18 10.24
N SER A 362 -13.89 18.47 11.36
CA SER A 362 -13.39 19.00 12.62
C SER A 362 -12.53 17.96 13.35
N SER A 363 -11.59 18.43 14.19
CA SER A 363 -10.79 17.54 15.03
C SER A 363 -11.68 16.62 15.86
N TRP A 364 -11.30 15.36 15.94
CA TRP A 364 -12.13 14.30 16.51
C TRP A 364 -11.31 13.34 17.39
N ASN A 365 -11.86 12.98 18.55
CA ASN A 365 -11.14 12.20 19.57
C ASN A 365 -11.59 10.74 19.66
N SER A 366 -12.34 10.24 18.66
CA SER A 366 -12.84 8.86 18.60
C SER A 366 -12.48 8.23 17.26
N VAL A 367 -12.34 6.91 17.23
CA VAL A 367 -12.15 6.13 15.98
C VAL A 367 -13.48 5.88 15.25
N LEU A 368 -14.60 6.28 15.86
CA LEU A 368 -15.97 6.14 15.35
C LEU A 368 -16.69 7.49 15.35
N TRP A 369 -17.67 7.61 14.47
CA TRP A 369 -18.62 8.72 14.40
C TRP A 369 -19.66 8.66 15.55
N PRO A 370 -20.48 9.72 15.75
CA PRO A 370 -21.56 9.73 16.73
C PRO A 370 -22.62 8.64 16.46
N ALA A 371 -23.20 8.10 17.53
CA ALA A 371 -24.22 7.03 17.49
C ALA A 371 -25.61 7.52 17.06
#